data_AF-A0A1H4BQW7-F1
#
_entry.id   AF-A0A1H4BQW7-F1
#
_cell.length_a   1.000
_cell.length_b   1.000
_cell.length_c   1.000
_cell.angle_alpha   90.00
_cell.angle_beta   90.00
_cell.angle_gamma   90.00
#
_symmetry.space_group_name_H-M   'P 1'
#
loop_
_entity.id
_entity.type
_entity.pdbx_description
1 polymer ?
#
loop_
_entity_poly.entity_id
_entity_poly.type
_entity_poly.pdbx_seq_one_letter_code
_entity_poly.pdbx_strand_id
1 'polypeptide(L)'
;MKKIYLFLNIIAITAFSACKKNDYAEGTLSPVIAVVDLKDLYKGSDLTLNAENLSGASQIGGIVISDAKSANTPAGILVVQNYRRNALRGIALELGAAAAGYKQGDSVVVQVTGATLTRVNGSMRLKGLAATAVSKIAEVKTLKVQSVQSGALSASPDVYESTLITISKAVTEPEPQAGDTFSGDKTINDGFGKVTLHTEPSASFAGEEIPASANFTGIPFIANSAGKVVVQLWPRILDDVFELPLIKPSPVIITGYLTDPNGGDGNYEYVQLMATQDVDFAVTSYALVTCNNAGTNPAPANGWAVGAARSYKFNLVSGRVSKGQFFYVGGSKNIWGAGSTDISAAPWINSTQYASVPGADFGAATSNLLANSGNVAGIAVFRGIMVNASTVPLDAIMYGGNGTVYAPGPPEIGYRITNTDYYSTINPVTRLTQGFYGGGTNTSKLTLPATGNFTQLGGIYDASTGQWVAGRTVTSIPLTQTSALSTIETGTGFTSLKN
;
A
#
# COMPACT_ATOMS: atom_id res chain seq x y z
N MET A 1 -57.53 -56.43 -32.95
CA MET A 1 -56.47 -55.41 -33.20
C MET A 1 -56.87 -53.97 -32.84
N LYS A 2 -58.10 -53.49 -33.14
CA LYS A 2 -58.51 -52.08 -32.82
C LYS A 2 -58.51 -51.67 -31.34
N LYS A 3 -58.73 -52.60 -30.38
CA LYS A 3 -58.75 -52.28 -28.93
C LYS A 3 -57.36 -52.11 -28.30
N ILE A 4 -56.32 -52.71 -28.89
CA ILE A 4 -54.92 -52.59 -28.42
C ILE A 4 -54.34 -51.23 -28.77
N TYR A 5 -54.65 -50.70 -29.96
CA TYR A 5 -54.23 -49.35 -30.35
C TYR A 5 -54.88 -48.26 -29.49
N LEU A 6 -56.12 -48.45 -29.03
CA LEU A 6 -56.77 -47.49 -28.13
C LEU A 6 -56.11 -47.46 -26.74
N PHE A 7 -55.72 -48.62 -26.20
CA PHE A 7 -55.01 -48.71 -24.92
C PHE A 7 -53.58 -48.13 -25.00
N LEU A 8 -52.86 -48.35 -26.11
CA LEU A 8 -51.54 -47.76 -26.34
C LEU A 8 -51.60 -46.23 -26.50
N ASN A 9 -52.66 -45.69 -27.11
CA ASN A 9 -52.84 -44.24 -27.23
C ASN A 9 -53.18 -43.59 -25.89
N ILE A 10 -53.97 -44.24 -25.02
CA ILE A 10 -54.30 -43.71 -23.68
C ILE A 10 -53.05 -43.70 -22.78
N ILE A 11 -52.23 -44.75 -22.82
CA ILE A 11 -50.97 -44.82 -22.06
C ILE A 11 -49.98 -43.75 -22.54
N ALA A 12 -49.88 -43.53 -23.86
CA ALA A 12 -49.04 -42.47 -24.43
C ALA A 12 -49.49 -41.07 -24.00
N ILE A 13 -50.80 -40.79 -24.00
CA ILE A 13 -51.34 -39.48 -23.59
C ILE A 13 -51.12 -39.23 -22.09
N THR A 14 -51.26 -40.25 -21.23
CA THR A 14 -50.98 -40.10 -19.78
C THR A 14 -49.49 -39.96 -19.45
N ALA A 15 -48.60 -40.51 -20.29
CA ALA A 15 -47.15 -40.37 -20.11
C ALA A 15 -46.65 -38.96 -20.45
N PHE A 16 -47.31 -38.24 -21.37
CA PHE A 16 -46.99 -36.84 -21.70
C PHE A 16 -47.59 -35.81 -20.73
N SER A 17 -48.57 -36.18 -19.90
CA SER A 17 -49.10 -35.30 -18.83
C SER A 17 -48.44 -35.51 -17.45
N ALA A 18 -47.51 -36.46 -17.32
CA ALA A 18 -46.78 -36.71 -16.07
C ALA A 18 -45.50 -35.84 -15.92
N CYS A 19 -45.11 -35.08 -16.94
CA CYS A 19 -44.11 -34.03 -16.76
C CYS A 19 -44.77 -32.83 -16.09
N LYS A 20 -44.88 -32.88 -14.77
CA LYS A 20 -44.96 -31.65 -13.98
C LYS A 20 -43.70 -30.86 -14.33
N LYS A 21 -43.87 -29.72 -15.01
CA LYS A 21 -42.80 -28.75 -15.23
C LYS A 21 -42.44 -28.19 -13.86
N ASN A 22 -41.66 -28.94 -13.10
CA ASN A 22 -41.08 -28.46 -11.88
C ASN A 22 -40.08 -27.39 -12.32
N ASP A 23 -40.44 -26.13 -12.11
CA ASP A 23 -39.48 -25.02 -12.15
C ASP A 23 -38.51 -25.25 -10.99
N TYR A 24 -37.46 -26.05 -11.22
CA TYR A 24 -36.41 -26.35 -10.24
C TYR A 24 -35.52 -25.12 -9.95
N ALA A 25 -35.99 -23.91 -10.25
CA ALA A 25 -35.28 -22.66 -10.11
C ALA A 25 -36.13 -21.51 -9.50
N GLU A 26 -37.22 -21.80 -8.77
CA GLU A 26 -37.82 -20.81 -7.87
C GLU A 26 -36.98 -20.68 -6.58
N GLY A 27 -35.71 -20.27 -6.74
CA GLY A 27 -34.95 -19.76 -5.61
C GLY A 27 -35.60 -18.46 -5.17
N THR A 28 -36.02 -18.36 -3.91
CA THR A 28 -36.43 -17.07 -3.35
C THR A 28 -35.25 -16.12 -3.40
N LEU A 29 -35.41 -14.98 -4.06
CA LEU A 29 -34.38 -13.94 -4.10
C LEU A 29 -33.97 -13.55 -2.68
N SER A 30 -32.67 -13.37 -2.47
CA SER A 30 -32.15 -12.98 -1.16
C SER A 30 -32.82 -11.67 -0.73
N PRO A 31 -33.40 -11.59 0.50
CA PRO A 31 -33.97 -10.33 0.98
C PRO A 31 -32.89 -9.28 1.25
N VAL A 32 -31.61 -9.67 1.24
CA VAL A 32 -30.46 -8.80 1.50
C VAL A 32 -29.80 -8.35 0.19
N ILE A 33 -29.73 -7.03 -0.03
CA ILE A 33 -28.90 -6.41 -1.08
C ILE A 33 -27.50 -6.11 -0.54
N ALA A 34 -26.46 -6.23 -1.38
CA ALA A 34 -25.11 -5.82 -0.98
C ALA A 34 -24.99 -4.29 -1.06
N VAL A 35 -24.19 -3.67 -0.20
CA VAL A 35 -24.07 -2.20 -0.18
C VAL A 35 -23.46 -1.69 -1.49
N VAL A 36 -22.56 -2.47 -2.14
CA VAL A 36 -22.06 -2.13 -3.48
C VAL A 36 -23.18 -1.97 -4.49
N ASP A 37 -24.10 -2.93 -4.57
CA ASP A 37 -25.22 -2.89 -5.52
C ASP A 37 -26.21 -1.78 -5.17
N LEU A 38 -26.46 -1.56 -3.86
CA LEU A 38 -27.32 -0.48 -3.38
C LEU A 38 -26.78 0.90 -3.83
N LYS A 39 -25.47 1.14 -3.66
CA LYS A 39 -24.84 2.40 -4.08
C LYS A 39 -24.91 2.57 -5.60
N ASP A 40 -24.78 1.49 -6.37
CA ASP A 40 -24.88 1.52 -7.83
C ASP A 40 -26.27 1.91 -8.33
N LEU A 41 -27.32 1.81 -7.51
CA LEU A 41 -28.66 2.29 -7.85
C LEU A 41 -28.74 3.82 -7.96
N TYR A 42 -27.85 4.56 -7.30
CA TYR A 42 -27.86 6.03 -7.35
C TYR A 42 -27.28 6.54 -8.68
N LYS A 43 -28.12 7.22 -9.48
CA LYS A 43 -27.75 7.75 -10.82
C LYS A 43 -27.71 9.29 -10.88
N GLY A 44 -27.36 9.93 -9.76
CA GLY A 44 -27.22 11.40 -9.69
C GLY A 44 -28.47 12.15 -9.21
N SER A 45 -29.55 11.44 -8.89
CA SER A 45 -30.76 12.00 -8.28
C SER A 45 -31.24 11.11 -7.14
N ASP A 46 -31.98 11.71 -6.21
CA ASP A 46 -32.59 11.01 -5.08
C ASP A 46 -33.44 9.84 -5.55
N LEU A 47 -33.25 8.69 -4.91
CA LEU A 47 -33.95 7.45 -5.23
C LEU A 47 -34.65 6.89 -3.99
N THR A 48 -35.98 6.87 -4.02
CA THR A 48 -36.76 6.15 -3.00
C THR A 48 -36.69 4.65 -3.30
N LEU A 49 -36.23 3.88 -2.32
CA LEU A 49 -36.02 2.45 -2.44
C LEU A 49 -37.33 1.67 -2.31
N ASN A 50 -37.55 0.73 -3.21
CA ASN A 50 -38.76 -0.11 -3.25
C ASN A 50 -38.42 -1.51 -3.77
N ALA A 51 -39.37 -2.44 -3.73
CA ALA A 51 -39.13 -3.83 -4.12
C ALA A 51 -38.68 -3.99 -5.59
N GLU A 52 -39.10 -3.10 -6.48
CA GLU A 52 -38.75 -3.16 -7.90
C GLU A 52 -37.28 -2.79 -8.12
N ASN A 53 -36.84 -1.63 -7.64
CA ASN A 53 -35.45 -1.18 -7.82
C ASN A 53 -34.44 -1.96 -6.97
N LEU A 54 -34.89 -2.59 -5.88
CA LEU A 54 -34.08 -3.50 -5.06
C LEU A 54 -34.06 -4.95 -5.58
N SER A 55 -34.71 -5.26 -6.71
CA SER A 55 -34.81 -6.62 -7.25
C SER A 55 -35.33 -7.64 -6.21
N GLY A 56 -36.36 -7.27 -5.47
CA GLY A 56 -36.99 -8.10 -4.44
C GLY A 56 -36.30 -8.08 -3.06
N ALA A 57 -35.14 -7.43 -2.92
CA ALA A 57 -34.53 -7.23 -1.61
C ALA A 57 -35.26 -6.15 -0.79
N SER A 58 -35.14 -6.19 0.53
CA SER A 58 -35.75 -5.22 1.45
C SER A 58 -34.78 -4.69 2.51
N GLN A 59 -33.62 -5.32 2.67
CA GLN A 59 -32.69 -5.05 3.75
C GLN A 59 -31.23 -5.06 3.33
N ILE A 60 -30.39 -4.41 4.11
CA ILE A 60 -28.92 -4.55 4.08
C ILE A 60 -28.44 -5.14 5.40
N GLY A 61 -27.30 -5.83 5.37
CA GLY A 61 -26.59 -6.24 6.58
C GLY A 61 -25.21 -5.58 6.64
N GLY A 62 -24.78 -5.17 7.83
CA GLY A 62 -23.49 -4.52 8.03
C GLY A 62 -23.01 -4.56 9.48
N ILE A 63 -21.76 -4.14 9.67
CA ILE A 63 -21.15 -3.92 10.97
C ILE A 63 -21.06 -2.41 11.20
N VAL A 64 -21.53 -1.95 12.35
CA VAL A 64 -21.41 -0.56 12.78
C VAL A 64 -19.94 -0.21 12.98
N ILE A 65 -19.49 0.83 12.30
CA ILE A 65 -18.12 1.33 12.44
C ILE A 65 -18.06 2.69 13.10
N SER A 66 -19.11 3.51 13.03
CA SER A 66 -19.17 4.81 13.71
C SER A 66 -19.19 4.66 15.24
N ASP A 67 -18.73 5.70 15.93
CA ASP A 67 -18.88 5.83 17.38
C ASP A 67 -19.54 7.16 17.72
N ALA A 68 -20.75 7.11 18.28
CA ALA A 68 -21.46 8.30 18.73
C ALA A 68 -20.94 8.79 20.10
N LYS A 69 -20.30 7.92 20.88
CA LYS A 69 -19.84 8.25 22.25
C LYS A 69 -18.65 9.19 22.24
N SER A 70 -17.72 8.99 21.31
CA SER A 70 -16.58 9.88 21.14
C SER A 70 -16.97 11.24 20.58
N ALA A 71 -18.18 11.39 20.06
CA ALA A 71 -18.71 12.60 19.43
C ALA A 71 -17.90 13.13 18.22
N ASN A 72 -17.07 12.30 17.57
CA ASN A 72 -16.43 12.62 16.28
C ASN A 72 -17.06 11.91 15.07
N THR A 73 -18.33 11.51 15.17
CA THR A 73 -19.11 11.08 14.00
C THR A 73 -20.17 12.15 13.75
N PRO A 74 -20.51 12.49 12.48
CA PRO A 74 -21.59 13.43 12.20
C PRO A 74 -22.87 13.12 12.98
N ALA A 75 -23.44 14.12 13.63
CA ALA A 75 -24.56 13.94 14.55
C ALA A 75 -25.75 13.25 13.86
N GLY A 76 -26.31 12.24 14.53
CA GLY A 76 -27.47 11.48 14.05
C GLY A 76 -27.18 10.51 12.91
N ILE A 77 -25.92 10.31 12.54
CA ILE A 77 -25.49 9.35 11.52
C ILE A 77 -24.96 8.08 12.17
N LEU A 78 -25.46 6.93 11.71
CA LEU A 78 -24.90 5.62 11.98
C LEU A 78 -24.20 5.11 10.71
N VAL A 79 -22.91 4.77 10.78
CA VAL A 79 -22.18 4.24 9.63
C VAL A 79 -22.02 2.73 9.76
N VAL A 80 -22.43 2.02 8.71
CA VAL A 80 -22.26 0.57 8.62
C VAL A 80 -21.43 0.21 7.40
N GLN A 81 -20.59 -0.83 7.54
CA GLN A 81 -19.85 -1.39 6.41
C GLN A 81 -20.10 -2.90 6.29
N ASN A 82 -19.99 -3.42 5.07
CA ASN A 82 -20.01 -4.85 4.82
C ASN A 82 -19.04 -5.27 3.72
N TYR A 83 -18.61 -6.53 3.80
CA TYR A 83 -17.80 -7.16 2.76
C TYR A 83 -18.64 -8.21 2.05
N ARG A 84 -19.15 -7.88 0.86
CA ARG A 84 -19.92 -8.76 -0.02
C ARG A 84 -19.50 -8.54 -1.46
N ARG A 85 -19.64 -9.56 -2.31
CA ARG A 85 -19.23 -9.49 -3.74
C ARG A 85 -17.77 -9.04 -3.93
N ASN A 86 -16.88 -9.53 -3.06
CA ASN A 86 -15.45 -9.18 -3.03
C ASN A 86 -15.16 -7.67 -2.87
N ALA A 87 -16.10 -6.89 -2.33
CA ALA A 87 -15.96 -5.46 -2.12
C ALA A 87 -16.30 -5.09 -0.67
N LEU A 88 -15.42 -4.31 -0.03
CA LEU A 88 -15.75 -3.62 1.22
C LEU A 88 -16.45 -2.31 0.85
N ARG A 89 -17.69 -2.14 1.28
CA ARG A 89 -18.46 -0.91 1.10
C ARG A 89 -19.17 -0.55 2.38
N GLY A 90 -19.36 0.74 2.59
CA GLY A 90 -20.21 1.21 3.67
C GLY A 90 -21.17 2.29 3.21
N ILE A 91 -22.09 2.59 4.10
CA ILE A 91 -23.19 3.53 3.87
C ILE A 91 -23.53 4.22 5.20
N ALA A 92 -23.76 5.52 5.12
CA ALA A 92 -24.24 6.32 6.24
C ALA A 92 -25.77 6.27 6.32
N LEU A 93 -26.30 6.04 7.52
CA LEU A 93 -27.72 5.93 7.82
C LEU A 93 -28.13 7.14 8.68
N GLU A 94 -29.10 7.92 8.21
CA GLU A 94 -29.62 9.06 8.96
C GLU A 94 -30.73 8.59 9.91
N LEU A 95 -30.37 8.36 11.18
CA LEU A 95 -31.26 7.83 12.23
C LEU A 95 -31.61 8.88 13.31
N GLY A 96 -31.02 10.07 13.24
CA GLY A 96 -31.17 11.08 14.28
C GLY A 96 -30.69 10.55 15.64
N ALA A 97 -31.39 10.90 16.72
CA ALA A 97 -31.01 10.50 18.07
C ALA A 97 -30.87 8.97 18.27
N ALA A 98 -31.55 8.16 17.47
CA ALA A 98 -31.47 6.70 17.56
C ALA A 98 -30.09 6.13 17.19
N ALA A 99 -29.26 6.88 16.45
CA ALA A 99 -27.89 6.45 16.12
C ALA A 99 -27.03 6.19 17.37
N ALA A 100 -27.26 6.94 18.45
CA ALA A 100 -26.51 6.80 19.71
C ALA A 100 -26.77 5.48 20.46
N GLY A 101 -27.81 4.72 20.07
CA GLY A 101 -28.12 3.41 20.65
C GLY A 101 -27.21 2.27 20.17
N TYR A 102 -26.38 2.52 19.15
CA TYR A 102 -25.50 1.53 18.54
C TYR A 102 -24.04 1.82 18.86
N LYS A 103 -23.24 0.77 18.98
CA LYS A 103 -21.80 0.88 19.21
C LYS A 103 -21.01 0.23 18.08
N GLN A 104 -19.75 0.65 17.97
CA GLN A 104 -18.76 0.02 17.12
C GLN A 104 -18.75 -1.51 17.32
N GLY A 105 -18.76 -2.26 16.21
CA GLY A 105 -18.76 -3.73 16.22
C GLY A 105 -20.14 -4.37 16.27
N ASP A 106 -21.21 -3.62 16.50
CA ASP A 106 -22.56 -4.16 16.42
C ASP A 106 -22.85 -4.64 14.98
N SER A 107 -23.23 -5.91 14.84
CA SER A 107 -23.76 -6.44 13.60
C SER A 107 -25.24 -6.13 13.52
N VAL A 108 -25.66 -5.46 12.44
CA VAL A 108 -27.02 -4.98 12.26
C VAL A 108 -27.61 -5.42 10.92
N VAL A 109 -28.92 -5.58 10.92
CA VAL A 109 -29.75 -5.65 9.71
C VAL A 109 -30.59 -4.39 9.66
N VAL A 110 -30.66 -3.77 8.48
CA VAL A 110 -31.35 -2.50 8.27
C VAL A 110 -32.41 -2.69 7.19
N GLN A 111 -33.67 -2.43 7.51
CA GLN A 111 -34.73 -2.34 6.52
C GLN A 111 -34.59 -1.04 5.73
N VAL A 112 -34.47 -1.16 4.41
CA VAL A 112 -34.19 -0.02 3.52
C VAL A 112 -35.37 0.35 2.62
N THR A 113 -36.40 -0.50 2.54
CA THR A 113 -37.62 -0.19 1.78
C THR A 113 -38.28 1.09 2.30
N GLY A 114 -38.59 2.02 1.39
CA GLY A 114 -39.15 3.33 1.70
C GLY A 114 -38.12 4.40 2.09
N ALA A 115 -36.87 4.01 2.36
CA ALA A 115 -35.79 4.97 2.57
C ALA A 115 -35.38 5.64 1.25
N THR A 116 -34.82 6.84 1.33
CA THR A 116 -34.32 7.58 0.19
C THR A 116 -32.79 7.52 0.15
N LEU A 117 -32.25 6.96 -0.92
CA LEU A 117 -30.82 7.00 -1.24
C LEU A 117 -30.49 8.35 -1.90
N THR A 118 -29.64 9.13 -1.25
CA THR A 118 -29.33 10.52 -1.63
C THR A 118 -27.88 10.87 -1.31
N ARG A 119 -27.43 12.06 -1.70
CA ARG A 119 -26.16 12.65 -1.25
C ARG A 119 -26.42 13.91 -0.44
N VAL A 120 -25.87 13.97 0.76
CA VAL A 120 -25.92 15.16 1.64
C VAL A 120 -24.50 15.68 1.81
N ASN A 121 -24.27 16.91 1.39
CA ASN A 121 -22.93 17.54 1.36
C ASN A 121 -21.89 16.71 0.59
N GLY A 122 -22.33 15.97 -0.43
CA GLY A 122 -21.47 15.12 -1.25
C GLY A 122 -21.40 13.66 -0.77
N SER A 123 -21.58 13.38 0.53
CA SER A 123 -21.57 12.01 1.07
C SER A 123 -22.88 11.26 0.78
N MET A 124 -22.79 10.01 0.33
CA MET A 124 -23.97 9.16 0.12
C MET A 124 -24.61 8.72 1.43
N ARG A 125 -25.95 8.82 1.53
CA ARG A 125 -26.73 8.51 2.75
C ARG A 125 -28.07 7.84 2.43
N LEU A 126 -28.59 7.10 3.40
CA LEU A 126 -29.99 6.68 3.46
C LEU A 126 -30.76 7.56 4.43
N LYS A 127 -31.81 8.22 3.93
CA LYS A 127 -32.74 9.08 4.69
C LYS A 127 -34.12 8.45 4.84
N GLY A 128 -34.91 8.96 5.78
CA GLY A 128 -36.29 8.52 5.98
C GLY A 128 -36.41 7.14 6.63
N LEU A 129 -35.34 6.66 7.27
CA LEU A 129 -35.34 5.41 8.03
C LEU A 129 -36.10 5.61 9.35
N ALA A 130 -37.01 4.70 9.67
CA ALA A 130 -37.59 4.65 11.01
C ALA A 130 -36.53 4.24 12.04
N ALA A 131 -36.65 4.69 13.29
CA ALA A 131 -35.73 4.29 14.37
C ALA A 131 -35.69 2.76 14.59
N THR A 132 -36.82 2.08 14.31
CA THR A 132 -36.96 0.61 14.37
C THR A 132 -36.46 -0.12 13.13
N ALA A 133 -36.05 0.59 12.08
CA ALA A 133 -35.57 -0.02 10.84
C ALA A 133 -34.24 -0.76 11.02
N VAL A 134 -33.46 -0.41 12.06
CA VAL A 134 -32.19 -1.04 12.38
C VAL A 134 -32.41 -2.03 13.52
N SER A 135 -31.95 -3.27 13.34
CA SER A 135 -32.01 -4.33 14.33
C SER A 135 -30.61 -4.88 14.59
N LYS A 136 -30.15 -4.82 15.84
CA LYS A 136 -28.90 -5.47 16.26
C LYS A 136 -29.10 -6.98 16.31
N ILE A 137 -28.15 -7.71 15.72
CA ILE A 137 -28.12 -9.17 15.66
C ILE A 137 -27.05 -9.73 16.60
N ALA A 138 -25.84 -9.18 16.55
CA ALA A 138 -24.69 -9.68 17.29
C ALA A 138 -23.66 -8.57 17.53
N GLU A 139 -22.54 -8.92 18.15
CA GLU A 139 -21.40 -8.04 18.33
C GLU A 139 -20.14 -8.75 17.82
N VAL A 140 -19.35 -8.04 17.03
CA VAL A 140 -18.11 -8.52 16.44
C VAL A 140 -16.94 -7.79 17.08
N LYS A 141 -15.91 -8.54 17.50
CA LYS A 141 -14.75 -7.99 18.20
C LYS A 141 -13.72 -7.33 17.29
N THR A 142 -13.66 -7.73 16.02
CA THR A 142 -12.66 -7.26 15.07
C THR A 142 -13.34 -6.65 13.86
N LEU A 143 -13.00 -5.40 13.57
CA LEU A 143 -13.46 -4.72 12.37
C LEU A 143 -12.52 -4.98 11.21
N LYS A 144 -13.09 -5.05 10.00
CA LYS A 144 -12.29 -5.08 8.77
C LYS A 144 -11.81 -3.66 8.48
N VAL A 145 -10.50 -3.47 8.46
CA VAL A 145 -9.84 -2.20 8.12
C VAL A 145 -8.98 -2.42 6.89
N GLN A 146 -8.91 -1.43 6.02
CA GLN A 146 -8.02 -1.44 4.85
C GLN A 146 -7.01 -0.30 4.94
N SER A 147 -5.73 -0.60 4.66
CA SER A 147 -4.71 0.43 4.48
C SER A 147 -4.86 1.04 3.09
N VAL A 148 -4.97 2.36 3.00
CA VAL A 148 -5.23 3.07 1.75
C VAL A 148 -4.25 4.24 1.64
N GLN A 149 -3.73 4.49 0.44
CA GLN A 149 -2.94 5.69 0.16
C GLN A 149 -3.86 6.89 -0.05
N SER A 150 -3.47 8.06 0.47
CA SER A 150 -4.23 9.31 0.34
C SER A 150 -4.57 9.66 -1.12
N GLY A 151 -3.65 9.42 -2.05
CA GLY A 151 -3.86 9.62 -3.49
C GLY A 151 -4.94 8.70 -4.06
N ALA A 152 -4.98 7.42 -3.65
CA ALA A 152 -5.99 6.47 -4.06
C ALA A 152 -7.38 6.80 -3.48
N LEU A 153 -7.42 7.25 -2.22
CA LEU A 153 -8.64 7.77 -1.60
C LEU A 153 -9.21 8.95 -2.39
N SER A 154 -8.34 9.89 -2.77
CA SER A 154 -8.74 11.10 -3.51
C SER A 154 -9.16 10.80 -4.95
N ALA A 155 -8.55 9.81 -5.60
CA ALA A 155 -8.87 9.40 -6.97
C ALA A 155 -10.17 8.60 -7.08
N SER A 156 -10.62 7.95 -6.00
CA SER A 156 -11.81 7.10 -5.99
C SER A 156 -12.60 7.21 -4.68
N PRO A 157 -13.10 8.41 -4.33
CA PRO A 157 -13.71 8.67 -3.02
C PRO A 157 -14.95 7.81 -2.76
N ASP A 158 -15.76 7.53 -3.78
CA ASP A 158 -16.99 6.73 -3.67
C ASP A 158 -16.74 5.26 -3.29
N VAL A 159 -15.53 4.75 -3.53
CA VAL A 159 -15.13 3.39 -3.15
C VAL A 159 -14.89 3.28 -1.64
N TYR A 160 -14.34 4.34 -1.05
CA TYR A 160 -13.84 4.35 0.32
C TYR A 160 -14.74 5.11 1.30
N GLU A 161 -15.63 5.99 0.82
CA GLU A 161 -16.57 6.70 1.68
C GLU A 161 -17.35 5.73 2.57
N SER A 162 -17.58 6.11 3.83
CA SER A 162 -18.28 5.30 4.82
C SER A 162 -17.65 3.92 5.10
N THR A 163 -16.37 3.69 4.78
CA THR A 163 -15.62 2.50 5.19
C THR A 163 -14.56 2.84 6.23
N LEU A 164 -14.11 1.85 6.99
CA LEU A 164 -13.01 2.04 7.94
C LEU A 164 -11.67 1.83 7.24
N ILE A 165 -10.87 2.90 7.14
CA ILE A 165 -9.57 2.87 6.47
C ILE A 165 -8.47 3.37 7.41
N THR A 166 -7.22 3.01 7.09
CA THR A 166 -6.02 3.58 7.70
C THR A 166 -5.17 4.25 6.63
N ILE A 167 -4.85 5.52 6.84
CA ILE A 167 -3.78 6.23 6.11
C ILE A 167 -2.49 6.03 6.91
N SER A 168 -1.55 5.30 6.33
CA SER A 168 -0.35 4.82 7.03
C SER A 168 0.83 5.76 6.89
N LYS A 169 1.70 5.82 7.91
CA LYS A 169 2.95 6.61 7.90
C LYS A 169 2.73 8.09 7.52
N ALA A 170 1.58 8.65 7.90
CA ALA A 170 1.28 10.03 7.58
C ALA A 170 2.00 10.97 8.55
N VAL A 171 2.35 12.15 8.06
CA VAL A 171 2.81 13.27 8.87
C VAL A 171 1.73 14.35 8.91
N THR A 172 1.64 15.04 10.03
CA THR A 172 0.77 16.21 10.17
C THR A 172 1.47 17.42 9.55
N GLU A 173 0.77 18.17 8.70
CA GLU A 173 1.28 19.36 8.02
C GLU A 173 0.46 20.61 8.38
N PRO A 174 1.08 21.70 8.86
CA PRO A 174 2.49 21.80 9.26
C PRO A 174 2.82 20.89 10.46
N GLU A 175 4.11 20.69 10.73
CA GLU A 175 4.55 19.91 11.89
C GLU A 175 3.96 20.52 13.18
N PRO A 176 3.24 19.73 13.99
CA PRO A 176 2.60 20.20 15.21
C PRO A 176 3.60 20.81 16.18
N GLN A 177 3.21 21.92 16.80
CA GLN A 177 3.91 22.50 17.94
C GLN A 177 3.32 21.98 19.25
N ALA A 178 4.05 22.11 20.36
CA ALA A 178 3.54 21.75 21.68
C ALA A 178 2.22 22.49 21.97
N GLY A 179 1.19 21.74 22.41
CA GLY A 179 -0.16 22.26 22.61
C GLY A 179 -1.06 22.27 21.37
N ASP A 180 -0.58 21.92 20.18
CA ASP A 180 -1.45 21.73 19.01
C ASP A 180 -2.29 20.45 19.20
N THR A 181 -3.62 20.62 19.18
CA THR A 181 -4.56 19.52 19.45
C THR A 181 -5.23 18.98 18.19
N PHE A 182 -5.96 17.87 18.32
CA PHE A 182 -6.78 17.30 17.25
C PHE A 182 -7.92 18.20 16.77
N SER A 183 -8.44 19.10 17.62
CA SER A 183 -9.63 19.91 17.34
C SER A 183 -9.55 20.64 15.99
N GLY A 184 -10.62 20.53 15.21
CA GLY A 184 -10.77 21.14 13.89
C GLY A 184 -10.23 20.30 12.74
N ASP A 185 -9.99 20.97 11.61
CA ASP A 185 -9.39 20.38 10.42
C ASP A 185 -7.86 20.45 10.50
N LYS A 186 -7.20 19.31 10.34
CA LYS A 186 -5.74 19.20 10.19
C LYS A 186 -5.43 18.59 8.83
N THR A 187 -4.23 18.88 8.31
CA THR A 187 -3.78 18.23 7.06
C THR A 187 -2.82 17.11 7.43
N ILE A 188 -3.06 15.92 6.89
CA ILE A 188 -2.12 14.80 6.96
C ILE A 188 -1.61 14.43 5.57
N ASN A 189 -0.36 14.03 5.48
CA ASN A 189 0.32 13.65 4.25
C ASN A 189 1.06 12.31 4.43
N ASP A 190 0.73 11.30 3.64
CA ASP A 190 1.39 9.99 3.65
C ASP A 190 2.47 9.85 2.57
N GLY A 191 2.85 10.98 1.96
CA GLY A 191 3.66 11.04 0.76
C GLY A 191 2.81 11.09 -0.49
N PHE A 192 1.82 10.20 -0.64
CA PHE A 192 1.07 10.00 -1.89
C PHE A 192 -0.01 11.05 -2.16
N GLY A 193 -0.15 12.05 -1.28
CA GLY A 193 -1.21 13.05 -1.33
C GLY A 193 -1.56 13.57 0.06
N LYS A 194 -2.51 14.51 0.09
CA LYS A 194 -2.96 15.17 1.32
C LYS A 194 -4.41 14.82 1.60
N VAL A 195 -4.74 14.55 2.86
CA VAL A 195 -6.11 14.32 3.32
C VAL A 195 -6.38 15.22 4.52
N THR A 196 -7.59 15.75 4.59
CA THR A 196 -8.04 16.49 5.77
C THR A 196 -8.44 15.50 6.85
N LEU A 197 -7.79 15.59 8.02
CA LEU A 197 -8.19 14.91 9.24
C LEU A 197 -9.17 15.82 9.98
N HIS A 198 -10.42 15.39 10.14
CA HIS A 198 -11.45 16.18 10.80
C HIS A 198 -11.73 15.68 12.22
N THR A 199 -11.67 16.60 13.18
CA THR A 199 -12.09 16.34 14.56
C THR A 199 -13.04 17.43 15.04
N GLU A 200 -14.26 17.06 15.39
CA GLU A 200 -15.25 17.94 15.99
C GLU A 200 -14.74 18.47 17.34
N PRO A 201 -14.97 19.75 17.68
CA PRO A 201 -14.59 20.29 19.00
C PRO A 201 -15.26 19.55 20.17
N SER A 202 -16.43 18.93 19.94
CA SER A 202 -17.11 18.11 20.94
C SER A 202 -16.51 16.71 21.10
N ALA A 203 -15.54 16.32 20.26
CA ALA A 203 -14.97 14.99 20.35
C ALA A 203 -14.21 14.79 21.66
N SER A 204 -14.38 13.61 22.27
CA SER A 204 -13.74 13.24 23.55
C SER A 204 -12.21 13.34 23.56
N PHE A 205 -11.57 13.36 22.39
CA PHE A 205 -10.12 13.47 22.20
C PHE A 205 -9.71 14.76 21.48
N ALA A 206 -10.63 15.71 21.25
CA ALA A 206 -10.35 16.95 20.54
C ALA A 206 -9.24 17.80 21.19
N GLY A 207 -9.11 17.71 22.53
CA GLY A 207 -8.11 18.41 23.31
C GLY A 207 -6.76 17.69 23.44
N GLU A 208 -6.63 16.46 22.94
CA GLU A 208 -5.38 15.72 22.96
C GLU A 208 -4.40 16.27 21.93
N GLU A 209 -3.10 16.19 22.19
CA GLU A 209 -2.06 16.65 21.27
C GLU A 209 -2.03 15.77 20.02
N ILE A 210 -1.96 16.41 18.84
CA ILE A 210 -1.87 15.68 17.57
C ILE A 210 -0.41 15.27 17.31
N PRO A 211 -0.13 13.98 17.00
CA PRO A 211 1.24 13.55 16.76
C PRO A 211 1.79 14.09 15.44
N ALA A 212 3.10 14.30 15.40
CA ALA A 212 3.81 14.69 14.17
C ALA A 212 3.77 13.58 13.11
N SER A 213 3.79 12.31 13.51
CA SER A 213 3.62 11.17 12.62
C SER A 213 2.77 10.07 13.24
N ALA A 214 1.86 9.49 12.46
CA ALA A 214 0.98 8.42 12.91
C ALA A 214 0.41 7.59 11.74
N ASN A 215 -0.13 6.41 12.08
CA ASN A 215 -1.17 5.77 11.28
C ASN A 215 -2.52 6.35 11.73
N PHE A 216 -3.24 7.00 10.82
CA PHE A 216 -4.55 7.57 11.10
C PHE A 216 -5.64 6.66 10.56
N THR A 217 -6.41 6.05 11.46
CA THR A 217 -7.59 5.26 11.12
C THR A 217 -8.83 6.13 11.22
N GLY A 218 -9.81 5.92 10.36
CA GLY A 218 -11.04 6.71 10.42
C GLY A 218 -12.03 6.35 9.32
N ILE A 219 -13.15 7.07 9.33
CA ILE A 219 -14.21 6.94 8.34
C ILE A 219 -14.10 8.12 7.36
N PRO A 220 -13.87 7.88 6.07
CA PRO A 220 -13.89 8.93 5.07
C PRO A 220 -15.33 9.40 4.83
N PHE A 221 -15.52 10.72 4.91
CA PHE A 221 -16.72 11.40 4.47
C PHE A 221 -16.36 12.36 3.34
N ILE A 222 -17.24 12.40 2.34
CA ILE A 222 -17.17 13.40 1.28
C ILE A 222 -17.86 14.67 1.80
N ALA A 223 -17.14 15.79 1.77
CA ALA A 223 -17.65 17.10 2.09
C ALA A 223 -17.55 18.03 0.87
N ASN A 224 -18.49 18.94 0.75
CA ASN A 224 -18.42 20.04 -0.21
C ASN A 224 -17.86 21.27 0.52
N SER A 225 -16.64 21.68 0.17
CA SER A 225 -16.01 22.88 0.70
C SER A 225 -15.69 23.84 -0.44
N ALA A 226 -16.27 25.05 -0.43
CA ALA A 226 -16.07 26.10 -1.43
C ALA A 226 -16.25 25.62 -2.90
N GLY A 227 -17.24 24.76 -3.16
CA GLY A 227 -17.52 24.23 -4.51
C GLY A 227 -16.56 23.12 -4.97
N LYS A 228 -15.66 22.65 -4.09
CA LYS A 228 -14.81 21.46 -4.32
C LYS A 228 -15.29 20.29 -3.46
N VAL A 229 -15.29 19.12 -4.09
CA VAL A 229 -15.47 17.84 -3.39
C VAL A 229 -14.15 17.52 -2.69
N VAL A 230 -14.17 17.48 -1.35
CA VAL A 230 -13.02 17.12 -0.53
C VAL A 230 -13.36 15.88 0.29
N VAL A 231 -12.38 15.01 0.49
CA VAL A 231 -12.53 13.85 1.38
C VAL A 231 -11.91 14.22 2.72
N GLN A 232 -12.70 14.11 3.78
CA GLN A 232 -12.24 14.24 5.15
C GLN A 232 -12.18 12.85 5.79
N LEU A 233 -11.09 12.53 6.48
CA LEU A 233 -10.96 11.35 7.31
C LEU A 233 -11.35 11.71 8.74
N TRP A 234 -12.31 10.98 9.31
CA TRP A 234 -12.82 11.21 10.66
C TRP A 234 -12.41 10.06 11.58
N PRO A 235 -11.37 10.22 12.43
CA PRO A 235 -11.03 9.24 13.45
C PRO A 235 -12.18 9.10 14.42
N ARG A 236 -12.49 7.87 14.83
CA ARG A 236 -13.66 7.65 15.67
C ARG A 236 -13.31 7.81 17.13
N ILE A 237 -12.11 7.43 17.53
CA ILE A 237 -11.62 7.48 18.91
C ILE A 237 -10.12 7.79 18.88
N LEU A 238 -9.53 8.20 20.00
CA LEU A 238 -8.08 8.45 20.07
C LEU A 238 -7.25 7.23 19.63
N ASP A 239 -7.69 6.01 19.99
CA ASP A 239 -6.98 4.78 19.61
C ASP A 239 -6.92 4.57 18.08
N ASP A 240 -7.79 5.20 17.29
CA ASP A 240 -7.67 5.15 15.83
C ASP A 240 -6.40 5.87 15.32
N VAL A 241 -5.75 6.69 16.15
CA VAL A 241 -4.49 7.37 15.85
C VAL A 241 -3.35 6.65 16.58
N PHE A 242 -2.53 5.95 15.81
CA PHE A 242 -1.38 5.24 16.34
C PHE A 242 -0.10 6.00 16.00
N GLU A 243 0.50 6.64 17.00
CA GLU A 243 1.73 7.41 16.84
C GLU A 243 2.88 6.55 16.32
N LEU A 244 3.65 7.14 15.41
CA LEU A 244 4.81 6.52 14.79
C LEU A 244 6.05 7.39 15.02
N PRO A 245 7.24 6.77 15.15
CA PRO A 245 8.47 7.53 15.12
C PRO A 245 8.61 8.23 13.77
N LEU A 246 9.03 9.49 13.81
CA LEU A 246 9.34 10.25 12.59
C LEU A 246 10.37 9.50 11.74
N ILE A 247 10.09 9.47 10.43
CA ILE A 247 11.02 8.93 9.45
C ILE A 247 12.22 9.86 9.39
N LYS A 248 13.42 9.30 9.45
CA LYS A 248 14.66 10.07 9.30
C LYS A 248 15.05 10.11 7.84
N PRO A 249 15.43 11.28 7.30
CA PRO A 249 15.98 11.37 5.95
C PRO A 249 17.19 10.44 5.78
N SER A 250 17.10 9.54 4.80
CA SER A 250 18.26 8.82 4.29
C SER A 250 19.18 9.77 3.51
N PRO A 251 20.48 9.87 3.83
CA PRO A 251 21.46 10.64 3.06
C PRO A 251 21.70 10.11 1.64
N VAL A 252 21.34 8.85 1.38
CA VAL A 252 21.61 8.13 0.13
C VAL A 252 20.41 7.26 -0.23
N ILE A 253 19.87 7.41 -1.43
CA ILE A 253 18.71 6.64 -1.91
C ILE A 253 19.05 5.90 -3.22
N ILE A 254 18.39 4.76 -3.44
CA ILE A 254 18.58 3.92 -4.63
C ILE A 254 17.68 4.45 -5.75
N THR A 255 18.27 4.80 -6.90
CA THR A 255 17.56 5.46 -8.02
C THR A 255 17.64 4.68 -9.34
N GLY A 256 18.46 3.65 -9.41
CA GLY A 256 18.48 2.76 -10.57
C GLY A 256 19.58 1.71 -10.48
N TYR A 257 19.58 0.79 -11.44
CA TYR A 257 20.59 -0.27 -11.52
C TYR A 257 20.60 -0.90 -12.91
N LEU A 258 21.76 -1.42 -13.31
CA LEU A 258 21.94 -2.19 -14.53
C LEU A 258 22.26 -3.64 -14.21
N THR A 259 21.46 -4.55 -14.77
CA THR A 259 21.71 -5.99 -14.76
C THR A 259 21.86 -6.49 -16.20
N ASP A 260 22.48 -7.66 -16.39
CA ASP A 260 22.52 -8.33 -17.71
C ASP A 260 23.04 -7.43 -18.86
N PRO A 261 24.21 -6.78 -18.71
CA PRO A 261 24.79 -5.96 -19.76
C PRO A 261 25.22 -6.80 -20.97
N ASN A 262 25.50 -6.15 -22.11
CA ASN A 262 25.95 -6.87 -23.30
C ASN A 262 27.24 -7.67 -23.05
N GLY A 263 27.20 -8.96 -23.40
CA GLY A 263 28.33 -9.87 -23.21
C GLY A 263 28.24 -10.61 -21.88
N GLY A 264 29.28 -10.49 -21.05
CA GLY A 264 29.30 -11.10 -19.73
C GLY A 264 29.02 -10.08 -18.63
N ASP A 265 28.31 -10.51 -17.60
CA ASP A 265 27.93 -9.70 -16.44
C ASP A 265 29.12 -9.26 -15.59
N GLY A 266 30.17 -10.10 -15.53
CA GLY A 266 31.31 -9.92 -14.63
C GLY A 266 31.94 -8.54 -14.71
N ASN A 267 31.84 -7.78 -13.62
CA ASN A 267 32.30 -6.40 -13.44
C ASN A 267 31.50 -5.33 -14.20
N TYR A 268 30.47 -5.63 -14.98
CA TYR A 268 29.76 -4.62 -15.79
C TYR A 268 28.39 -4.20 -15.25
N GLU A 269 27.92 -4.85 -14.20
CA GLU A 269 26.73 -4.44 -13.45
C GLU A 269 27.05 -3.33 -12.43
N TYR A 270 26.10 -2.43 -12.22
CA TYR A 270 26.24 -1.32 -11.28
C TYR A 270 24.89 -0.83 -10.74
N VAL A 271 24.96 -0.13 -9.61
CA VAL A 271 23.84 0.54 -8.96
C VAL A 271 24.03 2.05 -9.04
N GLN A 272 22.98 2.76 -9.44
CA GLN A 272 22.90 4.21 -9.38
C GLN A 272 22.18 4.63 -8.09
N LEU A 273 22.79 5.60 -7.40
CA LEU A 273 22.28 6.20 -6.18
C LEU A 273 22.21 7.72 -6.34
N MET A 274 21.41 8.36 -5.50
CA MET A 274 21.37 9.81 -5.35
C MET A 274 21.66 10.20 -3.91
N ALA A 275 22.49 11.24 -3.73
CA ALA A 275 22.68 11.86 -2.43
C ALA A 275 21.55 12.85 -2.13
N THR A 276 20.95 12.78 -0.94
CA THR A 276 19.85 13.68 -0.54
C THR A 276 20.34 14.89 0.25
N GLN A 277 21.64 14.89 0.54
CA GLN A 277 22.42 15.96 1.16
C GLN A 277 23.86 15.86 0.64
N ASP A 278 24.70 16.85 0.93
CA ASP A 278 26.13 16.72 0.64
C ASP A 278 26.74 15.60 1.50
N VAL A 279 27.54 14.74 0.87
CA VAL A 279 28.18 13.60 1.54
C VAL A 279 29.66 13.58 1.22
N ASP A 280 30.47 13.57 2.27
CA ASP A 280 31.88 13.16 2.22
C ASP A 280 32.00 11.77 2.84
N PHE A 281 32.30 10.78 1.99
CA PHE A 281 32.34 9.37 2.39
C PHE A 281 33.54 9.04 3.30
N ALA A 282 34.56 9.90 3.34
CA ALA A 282 35.67 9.77 4.29
C ALA A 282 35.27 10.24 5.70
N VAL A 283 34.28 11.15 5.80
CA VAL A 283 33.76 11.64 7.08
C VAL A 283 32.62 10.75 7.58
N THR A 284 31.67 10.42 6.71
CA THR A 284 30.58 9.47 7.03
C THR A 284 30.63 8.33 6.03
N SER A 285 31.07 7.16 6.49
CA SER A 285 31.09 5.97 5.65
C SER A 285 29.73 5.31 5.54
N TYR A 286 29.54 4.56 4.46
CA TYR A 286 28.34 3.79 4.17
C TYR A 286 28.74 2.42 3.61
N ALA A 287 27.77 1.52 3.49
CA ALA A 287 27.94 0.27 2.75
C ALA A 287 26.78 0.07 1.77
N LEU A 288 27.07 -0.47 0.60
CA LEU A 288 26.08 -1.01 -0.31
C LEU A 288 26.13 -2.53 -0.24
N VAL A 289 25.00 -3.18 -0.04
CA VAL A 289 24.88 -4.64 -0.10
C VAL A 289 23.90 -5.00 -1.20
N THR A 290 24.31 -5.91 -2.09
CA THR A 290 23.41 -6.58 -3.02
C THR A 290 23.13 -7.99 -2.52
N CYS A 291 21.95 -8.51 -2.81
CA CYS A 291 21.68 -9.94 -2.68
C CYS A 291 21.18 -10.51 -4.00
N ASN A 292 21.75 -11.65 -4.37
CA ASN A 292 21.41 -12.41 -5.57
C ASN A 292 20.82 -13.75 -5.14
N ASN A 293 19.73 -14.18 -5.78
CA ASN A 293 18.98 -15.38 -5.42
C ASN A 293 18.69 -15.46 -3.89
N ALA A 294 18.28 -14.34 -3.34
CA ALA A 294 17.94 -14.09 -1.95
C ALA A 294 16.86 -15.03 -1.40
N GLY A 295 16.10 -15.72 -2.26
CA GLY A 295 15.10 -16.71 -1.88
C GLY A 295 15.61 -18.15 -1.69
N THR A 296 16.93 -18.39 -1.72
CA THR A 296 17.49 -19.73 -1.53
C THR A 296 17.32 -20.21 -0.08
N ASN A 297 16.90 -21.46 0.11
CA ASN A 297 16.71 -22.05 1.44
C ASN A 297 18.05 -22.30 2.17
N PRO A 298 18.09 -22.14 3.51
CA PRO A 298 17.03 -21.57 4.36
C PRO A 298 16.96 -20.04 4.28
N ALA A 299 15.96 -19.43 4.92
CA ALA A 299 15.92 -17.97 5.12
C ALA A 299 17.26 -17.46 5.71
N PRO A 300 17.72 -16.25 5.35
CA PRO A 300 19.06 -15.80 5.70
C PRO A 300 19.13 -15.38 7.17
N ALA A 301 19.77 -16.21 7.99
CA ALA A 301 19.96 -15.92 9.43
C ALA A 301 20.67 -14.58 9.70
N ASN A 302 21.65 -14.24 8.86
CA ASN A 302 22.39 -12.98 8.93
C ASN A 302 21.80 -11.86 8.04
N GLY A 303 20.63 -12.09 7.44
CA GLY A 303 19.99 -11.15 6.53
C GLY A 303 20.91 -10.73 5.38
N TRP A 304 21.11 -9.43 5.24
CA TRP A 304 22.00 -8.83 4.25
C TRP A 304 23.47 -9.26 4.40
N ALA A 305 23.89 -9.65 5.61
CA ALA A 305 25.26 -10.10 5.89
C ALA A 305 25.47 -11.62 5.72
N VAL A 306 24.59 -12.31 4.99
CA VAL A 306 24.71 -13.76 4.75
C VAL A 306 25.94 -14.14 3.93
N GLY A 307 26.44 -13.24 3.08
CA GLY A 307 27.67 -13.44 2.31
C GLY A 307 27.60 -14.57 1.28
N ALA A 308 28.74 -15.22 1.05
CA ALA A 308 28.94 -16.25 0.02
C ALA A 308 28.43 -15.78 -1.37
N ALA A 309 27.80 -16.65 -2.15
CA ALA A 309 27.21 -16.28 -3.43
C ALA A 309 25.88 -15.51 -3.31
N ARG A 310 25.34 -15.34 -2.08
CA ARG A 310 23.99 -14.80 -1.86
C ARG A 310 23.98 -13.30 -1.58
N SER A 311 25.03 -12.76 -0.95
CA SER A 311 25.15 -11.31 -0.71
C SER A 311 26.58 -10.83 -0.89
N TYR A 312 26.72 -9.66 -1.50
CA TYR A 312 28.00 -9.02 -1.78
C TYR A 312 27.98 -7.59 -1.23
N LYS A 313 29.05 -7.17 -0.54
CA LYS A 313 29.15 -5.82 0.05
C LYS A 313 30.25 -4.98 -0.57
N PHE A 314 29.94 -3.70 -0.75
CA PHE A 314 30.89 -2.63 -1.04
C PHE A 314 30.99 -1.67 0.15
N ASN A 315 32.22 -1.30 0.52
CA ASN A 315 32.47 -0.19 1.45
C ASN A 315 32.52 1.13 0.68
N LEU A 316 31.79 2.13 1.17
CA LEU A 316 31.75 3.49 0.61
C LEU A 316 32.44 4.41 1.63
N VAL A 317 33.74 4.65 1.43
CA VAL A 317 34.64 5.25 2.45
C VAL A 317 35.45 6.43 1.94
N SER A 318 35.27 6.84 0.69
CA SER A 318 36.01 7.93 0.07
C SER A 318 35.23 8.55 -1.08
N GLY A 319 35.55 9.80 -1.41
CA GLY A 319 34.86 10.56 -2.44
C GLY A 319 33.81 11.50 -1.85
N ARG A 320 33.28 12.38 -2.70
CA ARG A 320 32.28 13.38 -2.34
C ARG A 320 31.19 13.45 -3.40
N VAL A 321 29.97 13.69 -2.96
CA VAL A 321 28.80 13.93 -3.81
C VAL A 321 27.98 15.05 -3.22
N SER A 322 27.46 15.92 -4.08
CA SER A 322 26.57 16.99 -3.69
C SER A 322 25.13 16.51 -3.57
N LYS A 323 24.31 17.22 -2.79
CA LYS A 323 22.86 17.02 -2.73
C LYS A 323 22.26 17.03 -4.13
N GLY A 324 21.45 16.01 -4.43
CA GLY A 324 20.79 15.80 -5.73
C GLY A 324 21.67 15.15 -6.80
N GLN A 325 22.96 14.93 -6.53
CA GLN A 325 23.88 14.34 -7.50
C GLN A 325 23.73 12.82 -7.56
N PHE A 326 23.70 12.28 -8.77
CA PHE A 326 23.83 10.83 -9.00
C PHE A 326 25.26 10.35 -8.77
N PHE A 327 25.39 9.14 -8.27
CA PHE A 327 26.67 8.44 -8.16
C PHE A 327 26.49 6.93 -8.27
N TYR A 328 27.61 6.23 -8.46
CA TYR A 328 27.59 4.82 -8.84
C TYR A 328 28.47 3.95 -7.95
N VAL A 329 28.03 2.71 -7.83
CA VAL A 329 28.77 1.61 -7.19
C VAL A 329 28.66 0.37 -8.07
N GLY A 330 29.78 -0.28 -8.36
CA GLY A 330 29.81 -1.46 -9.22
C GLY A 330 31.25 -1.88 -9.53
N GLY A 331 31.47 -2.38 -10.75
CA GLY A 331 32.80 -2.75 -11.24
C GLY A 331 33.36 -1.74 -12.23
N SER A 332 33.53 -2.18 -13.47
CA SER A 332 33.90 -1.41 -14.65
C SER A 332 32.90 -0.29 -14.92
N LYS A 333 33.42 0.86 -15.35
CA LYS A 333 32.68 2.10 -15.55
C LYS A 333 32.16 2.22 -16.97
N ASN A 334 31.57 1.15 -17.49
CA ASN A 334 31.02 1.11 -18.84
C ASN A 334 29.50 1.18 -18.78
N ILE A 335 28.89 1.93 -19.71
CA ILE A 335 27.43 2.13 -19.72
C ILE A 335 26.65 0.82 -19.88
N TRP A 336 27.15 -0.12 -20.69
CA TRP A 336 26.44 -1.34 -21.07
C TRP A 336 27.40 -2.46 -21.52
N GLY A 337 28.20 -2.97 -20.58
CA GLY A 337 29.10 -4.10 -20.85
C GLY A 337 30.43 -3.72 -21.51
N ALA A 338 31.25 -4.74 -21.79
CA ALA A 338 32.58 -4.56 -22.35
C ALA A 338 32.55 -3.80 -23.69
N GLY A 339 33.44 -2.82 -23.84
CA GLY A 339 33.57 -2.02 -25.07
C GLY A 339 32.50 -0.96 -25.28
N SER A 340 31.54 -0.80 -24.36
CA SER A 340 30.57 0.29 -24.42
C SER A 340 31.12 1.60 -23.84
N THR A 341 30.42 2.71 -24.05
CA THR A 341 30.77 4.07 -23.60
C THR A 341 31.33 4.08 -22.18
N ASP A 342 32.50 4.68 -22.01
CA ASP A 342 33.07 4.96 -20.69
C ASP A 342 32.26 6.06 -19.98
N ILE A 343 31.79 5.75 -18.78
CA ILE A 343 31.07 6.65 -17.88
C ILE A 343 31.87 6.97 -16.62
N SER A 344 33.20 6.90 -16.70
CA SER A 344 34.11 7.28 -15.62
C SER A 344 34.05 8.74 -15.20
N ALA A 345 33.46 9.61 -16.02
CA ALA A 345 33.20 11.02 -15.71
C ALA A 345 32.15 11.22 -14.59
N ALA A 346 31.29 10.22 -14.35
CA ALA A 346 30.34 10.24 -13.24
C ALA A 346 31.05 10.00 -11.89
N PRO A 347 30.46 10.38 -10.75
CA PRO A 347 31.00 10.03 -9.44
C PRO A 347 30.86 8.53 -9.17
N TRP A 348 31.99 7.81 -9.12
CA TRP A 348 32.04 6.39 -8.73
C TRP A 348 32.65 6.26 -7.34
N ILE A 349 31.82 5.96 -6.34
CA ILE A 349 32.26 5.89 -4.94
C ILE A 349 32.96 4.57 -4.64
N ASN A 350 32.59 3.50 -5.36
CA ASN A 350 33.32 2.25 -5.33
C ASN A 350 33.19 1.52 -6.69
N SER A 351 34.32 1.15 -7.27
CA SER A 351 34.43 0.46 -8.57
C SER A 351 35.23 -0.85 -8.44
N THR A 352 34.94 -1.63 -7.40
CA THR A 352 35.63 -2.90 -7.13
C THR A 352 35.31 -3.93 -8.21
N GLN A 353 36.34 -4.58 -8.75
CA GLN A 353 36.20 -5.67 -9.72
C GLN A 353 35.69 -6.95 -9.02
N TYR A 354 34.38 -6.96 -8.71
CA TYR A 354 33.71 -7.98 -7.90
C TYR A 354 33.77 -9.40 -8.49
N ALA A 355 34.10 -9.57 -9.77
CA ALA A 355 34.33 -10.88 -10.38
C ALA A 355 35.64 -11.54 -9.94
N SER A 356 36.61 -10.77 -9.43
CA SER A 356 37.89 -11.29 -8.94
C SER A 356 38.19 -10.93 -7.48
N VAL A 357 37.45 -9.96 -6.91
CA VAL A 357 37.62 -9.48 -5.55
C VAL A 357 36.40 -9.90 -4.72
N PRO A 358 36.58 -10.58 -3.57
CA PRO A 358 35.49 -10.82 -2.63
C PRO A 358 34.91 -9.52 -2.07
N GLY A 359 33.65 -9.57 -1.63
CA GLY A 359 32.98 -8.42 -1.01
C GLY A 359 33.65 -8.00 0.30
N ALA A 360 33.45 -6.75 0.68
CA ALA A 360 33.98 -6.20 1.92
C ALA A 360 33.36 -6.92 3.13
N ASP A 361 34.19 -7.60 3.92
CA ASP A 361 33.84 -8.46 5.07
C ASP A 361 33.01 -9.72 4.74
N PHE A 362 32.12 -9.67 3.74
CA PHE A 362 31.36 -10.82 3.27
C PHE A 362 31.01 -10.73 1.78
N GLY A 363 30.79 -11.92 1.19
CA GLY A 363 30.48 -12.10 -0.22
C GLY A 363 31.65 -12.70 -0.98
N ALA A 364 31.42 -13.78 -1.71
CA ALA A 364 32.42 -14.36 -2.60
C ALA A 364 32.57 -13.49 -3.86
N ALA A 365 33.72 -13.56 -4.51
CA ALA A 365 33.85 -13.01 -5.86
C ALA A 365 32.78 -13.64 -6.77
N THR A 366 32.11 -12.83 -7.59
CA THR A 366 30.93 -13.23 -8.37
C THR A 366 30.95 -12.62 -9.75
N SER A 367 30.57 -13.37 -10.78
CA SER A 367 30.34 -12.80 -12.10
C SER A 367 28.92 -12.25 -12.27
N ASN A 368 28.06 -12.37 -11.26
CA ASN A 368 26.63 -12.04 -11.30
C ASN A 368 26.27 -11.33 -9.99
N LEU A 369 26.53 -10.01 -9.95
CA LEU A 369 26.32 -9.16 -8.77
C LEU A 369 24.83 -8.90 -8.53
N LEU A 370 24.06 -8.73 -9.61
CA LEU A 370 22.64 -8.40 -9.58
C LEU A 370 21.84 -9.45 -10.38
N ALA A 371 20.75 -9.95 -9.80
CA ALA A 371 20.04 -11.06 -10.42
C ALA A 371 19.24 -10.61 -11.66
N ASN A 372 19.53 -11.17 -12.82
CA ASN A 372 18.71 -11.04 -14.04
C ASN A 372 17.65 -12.16 -14.19
N SER A 373 17.67 -13.17 -13.31
CA SER A 373 16.71 -14.27 -13.28
C SER A 373 16.66 -14.93 -11.91
N GLY A 374 15.74 -15.88 -11.72
CA GLY A 374 15.69 -16.73 -10.53
C GLY A 374 14.87 -16.14 -9.38
N ASN A 375 15.37 -16.31 -8.15
CA ASN A 375 14.66 -15.97 -6.92
C ASN A 375 14.62 -14.44 -6.69
N VAL A 376 14.05 -14.01 -5.56
CA VAL A 376 14.15 -12.61 -5.10
C VAL A 376 15.61 -12.17 -5.11
N ALA A 377 15.87 -10.92 -5.45
CA ALA A 377 17.14 -10.21 -5.29
C ALA A 377 16.87 -8.84 -4.66
N GLY A 378 17.92 -8.14 -4.26
CA GLY A 378 17.76 -6.90 -3.53
C GLY A 378 19.02 -6.05 -3.48
N ILE A 379 18.80 -4.77 -3.19
CA ILE A 379 19.83 -3.76 -3.02
C ILE A 379 19.49 -2.99 -1.75
N ALA A 380 20.46 -2.81 -0.86
CA ALA A 380 20.30 -2.05 0.37
C ALA A 380 21.53 -1.20 0.67
N VAL A 381 21.29 0.00 1.18
CA VAL A 381 22.34 0.94 1.62
C VAL A 381 22.31 1.03 3.14
N PHE A 382 23.48 1.08 3.78
CA PHE A 382 23.61 1.13 5.23
C PHE A 382 24.51 2.30 5.65
N ARG A 383 24.24 2.85 6.84
CA ARG A 383 25.16 3.79 7.49
C ARG A 383 26.32 3.02 8.11
N GLY A 384 27.54 3.49 7.88
CA GLY A 384 28.76 2.81 8.29
C GLY A 384 29.06 1.56 7.47
N ILE A 385 30.21 0.95 7.75
CA ILE A 385 30.70 -0.25 7.04
C ILE A 385 30.37 -1.57 7.76
N MET A 386 29.96 -1.51 9.03
CA MET A 386 29.61 -2.70 9.81
C MET A 386 28.14 -3.09 9.57
N VAL A 387 27.94 -4.16 8.81
CA VAL A 387 26.61 -4.72 8.51
C VAL A 387 26.51 -6.12 9.09
N ASN A 388 25.49 -6.35 9.91
CA ASN A 388 25.18 -7.65 10.52
C ASN A 388 23.67 -7.91 10.52
N ALA A 389 23.24 -9.01 11.14
CA ALA A 389 21.83 -9.42 11.21
C ALA A 389 20.87 -8.40 11.85
N SER A 390 21.40 -7.47 12.66
CA SER A 390 20.63 -6.42 13.35
C SER A 390 20.63 -5.07 12.63
N THR A 391 21.51 -4.86 11.65
CA THR A 391 21.65 -3.56 10.98
C THR A 391 20.45 -3.26 10.09
N VAL A 392 19.84 -2.10 10.29
CA VAL A 392 18.69 -1.59 9.50
C VAL A 392 19.23 -0.76 8.33
N PRO A 393 18.76 -0.99 7.09
CA PRO A 393 19.17 -0.19 5.94
C PRO A 393 18.62 1.25 6.02
N LEU A 394 19.29 2.17 5.32
CA LEU A 394 18.84 3.53 5.06
C LEU A 394 17.81 3.59 3.93
N ASP A 395 18.00 2.75 2.91
CA ASP A 395 17.06 2.51 1.82
C ASP A 395 17.28 1.07 1.32
N ALA A 396 16.21 0.43 0.87
CA ALA A 396 16.24 -0.92 0.34
C ALA A 396 15.13 -1.15 -0.68
N ILE A 397 15.46 -1.92 -1.71
CA ILE A 397 14.51 -2.45 -2.69
C ILE A 397 14.71 -3.96 -2.84
N MET A 398 13.60 -4.66 -3.06
CA MET A 398 13.62 -6.05 -3.53
C MET A 398 13.05 -6.13 -4.93
N TYR A 399 13.55 -7.05 -5.72
CA TYR A 399 13.09 -7.30 -7.08
C TYR A 399 13.19 -8.78 -7.43
N GLY A 400 12.59 -9.19 -8.53
CA GLY A 400 12.78 -10.51 -9.09
C GLY A 400 11.74 -11.58 -8.73
N GLY A 401 12.13 -12.85 -8.76
CA GLY A 401 11.24 -14.00 -8.55
C GLY A 401 10.91 -14.26 -7.08
N ASN A 402 10.43 -15.46 -6.74
CA ASN A 402 9.99 -15.80 -5.38
C ASN A 402 11.08 -16.55 -4.60
N GLY A 403 10.80 -16.92 -3.36
CA GLY A 403 11.63 -17.84 -2.57
C GLY A 403 11.63 -17.52 -1.08
N THR A 404 12.42 -18.28 -0.33
CA THR A 404 12.46 -18.21 1.14
C THR A 404 13.41 -17.11 1.61
N VAL A 405 12.85 -15.93 1.82
CA VAL A 405 13.56 -14.70 2.25
C VAL A 405 13.37 -14.36 3.73
N TYR A 406 12.46 -15.07 4.39
CA TYR A 406 11.97 -14.76 5.73
C TYR A 406 11.56 -16.03 6.46
N ALA A 407 11.81 -16.08 7.76
CA ALA A 407 11.20 -17.05 8.67
C ALA A 407 10.79 -16.34 9.97
N PRO A 408 9.57 -16.59 10.49
CA PRO A 408 9.04 -15.92 11.69
C PRO A 408 9.75 -16.32 12.99
N GLY A 409 10.59 -17.37 12.96
CA GLY A 409 11.44 -17.76 14.09
C GLY A 409 10.82 -18.77 15.05
N PRO A 410 11.36 -18.87 16.30
CA PRO A 410 12.38 -17.98 16.91
C PRO A 410 13.85 -18.39 16.66
N PRO A 411 14.81 -17.44 16.43
CA PRO A 411 14.60 -16.00 16.25
C PRO A 411 14.01 -15.70 14.85
N GLU A 412 13.30 -14.58 14.74
CA GLU A 412 12.85 -14.07 13.45
C GLU A 412 14.07 -13.70 12.60
N ILE A 413 14.13 -14.22 11.36
CA ILE A 413 15.27 -14.04 10.45
C ILE A 413 14.82 -13.66 9.05
N GLY A 414 15.66 -12.91 8.35
CA GLY A 414 15.38 -12.43 7.00
C GLY A 414 16.17 -11.17 6.66
N TYR A 415 15.81 -10.55 5.54
CA TYR A 415 16.36 -9.25 5.15
C TYR A 415 15.61 -8.13 5.85
N ARG A 416 16.32 -7.36 6.69
CA ARG A 416 15.73 -6.20 7.37
C ARG A 416 15.33 -5.12 6.37
N ILE A 417 14.24 -4.42 6.68
CA ILE A 417 13.76 -3.28 5.92
C ILE A 417 13.79 -2.00 6.75
N THR A 418 13.57 -0.88 6.08
CA THR A 418 13.28 0.42 6.68
C THR A 418 11.96 0.96 6.10
N ASN A 419 11.43 2.05 6.65
CA ASN A 419 10.27 2.70 6.06
C ASN A 419 10.66 3.28 4.69
N THR A 420 10.02 2.80 3.64
CA THR A 420 10.16 3.30 2.26
C THR A 420 8.78 3.47 1.63
N ASP A 421 8.75 3.80 0.34
CA ASP A 421 7.57 3.67 -0.52
C ASP A 421 7.02 2.24 -0.61
N TYR A 422 7.87 1.22 -0.46
CA TYR A 422 7.49 -0.20 -0.55
C TYR A 422 7.22 -0.86 0.80
N TYR A 423 7.88 -0.40 1.86
CA TYR A 423 7.94 -1.13 3.13
C TYR A 423 7.53 -0.29 4.33
N SER A 424 7.12 -0.97 5.39
CA SER A 424 6.89 -0.35 6.70
C SER A 424 7.35 -1.25 7.84
N THR A 425 8.02 -0.67 8.83
CA THR A 425 8.50 -1.39 10.03
C THR A 425 7.39 -1.73 11.02
N ILE A 426 6.23 -1.09 10.90
CA ILE A 426 5.05 -1.32 11.74
C ILE A 426 3.87 -1.60 10.82
N ASN A 427 3.10 -2.63 11.12
CA ASN A 427 1.92 -2.97 10.36
C ASN A 427 0.84 -1.90 10.56
N PRO A 428 0.35 -1.25 9.49
CA PRO A 428 -0.57 -0.13 9.64
C PRO A 428 -1.93 -0.55 10.23
N VAL A 429 -2.30 -1.83 10.10
CA VAL A 429 -3.59 -2.34 10.59
C VAL A 429 -3.45 -3.04 11.93
N THR A 430 -2.49 -3.97 12.06
CA THR A 430 -2.34 -4.77 13.29
C THR A 430 -1.48 -4.09 14.35
N ARG A 431 -0.76 -3.01 14.00
CA ARG A 431 0.18 -2.27 14.86
C ARG A 431 1.36 -3.10 15.37
N LEU A 432 1.50 -4.34 14.89
CA LEU A 432 2.63 -5.20 15.20
C LEU A 432 3.87 -4.77 14.42
N THR A 433 5.04 -4.99 15.01
CA THR A 433 6.32 -4.80 14.32
C THR A 433 6.46 -5.81 13.17
N GLN A 434 7.07 -5.38 12.08
CA GLN A 434 7.33 -6.20 10.89
C GLN A 434 8.62 -5.73 10.22
N GLY A 435 9.75 -6.01 10.85
CA GLY A 435 11.05 -5.45 10.48
C GLY A 435 11.74 -6.10 9.27
N PHE A 436 11.09 -7.06 8.59
CA PHE A 436 11.70 -7.87 7.55
C PHE A 436 10.89 -7.89 6.26
N TYR A 437 11.59 -7.97 5.12
CA TYR A 437 10.98 -8.31 3.84
C TYR A 437 10.44 -9.74 3.89
N GLY A 438 9.20 -9.95 3.44
CA GLY A 438 8.46 -11.19 3.60
C GLY A 438 7.73 -11.34 4.93
N GLY A 439 7.99 -10.47 5.91
CA GLY A 439 7.28 -10.42 7.18
C GLY A 439 6.04 -9.53 7.11
N GLY A 440 4.93 -9.99 7.69
CA GLY A 440 3.67 -9.23 7.73
C GLY A 440 3.19 -8.82 6.32
N THR A 441 3.07 -7.51 6.08
CA THR A 441 2.64 -6.95 4.78
C THR A 441 3.79 -6.56 3.86
N ASN A 442 5.04 -6.76 4.26
CA ASN A 442 6.22 -6.32 3.48
C ASN A 442 6.59 -7.32 2.38
N THR A 443 5.68 -7.60 1.45
CA THR A 443 5.89 -8.57 0.36
C THR A 443 6.15 -7.92 -1.00
N SER A 444 5.95 -6.60 -1.12
CA SER A 444 6.11 -5.84 -2.36
C SER A 444 7.54 -5.88 -2.91
N LYS A 445 7.67 -6.04 -4.23
CA LYS A 445 8.95 -6.08 -4.94
C LYS A 445 8.77 -5.59 -6.38
N LEU A 446 9.88 -5.18 -6.98
CA LEU A 446 9.94 -4.86 -8.40
C LEU A 446 10.00 -6.14 -9.25
N THR A 447 9.71 -6.03 -10.54
CA THR A 447 9.87 -7.14 -11.49
C THR A 447 11.35 -7.40 -11.78
N LEU A 448 11.66 -8.55 -12.39
CA LEU A 448 12.98 -8.75 -12.99
C LEU A 448 13.22 -7.67 -14.05
N PRO A 449 14.43 -7.08 -14.12
CA PRO A 449 14.81 -6.18 -15.19
C PRO A 449 14.72 -6.85 -16.55
N ALA A 450 14.42 -6.06 -17.58
CA ALA A 450 14.56 -6.52 -18.95
C ALA A 450 16.04 -6.54 -19.36
N THR A 451 16.46 -7.60 -20.05
CA THR A 451 17.81 -7.74 -20.61
C THR A 451 18.18 -6.51 -21.44
N GLY A 452 19.40 -6.01 -21.25
CA GLY A 452 19.92 -4.90 -22.04
C GLY A 452 19.41 -3.51 -21.62
N ASN A 453 18.59 -3.41 -20.57
CA ASN A 453 18.01 -2.15 -20.13
C ASN A 453 18.57 -1.71 -18.78
N PHE A 454 18.79 -0.40 -18.64
CA PHE A 454 18.93 0.21 -17.33
C PHE A 454 17.57 0.29 -16.64
N THR A 455 17.50 -0.15 -15.39
CA THR A 455 16.30 -0.04 -14.57
C THR A 455 16.33 1.30 -13.85
N GLN A 456 15.56 2.25 -14.37
CA GLN A 456 15.36 3.57 -13.75
C GLN A 456 14.27 3.46 -12.67
N LEU A 457 14.56 4.02 -11.50
CA LEU A 457 13.60 4.17 -10.41
C LEU A 457 13.25 5.65 -10.26
N GLY A 458 12.01 5.98 -10.62
CA GLY A 458 11.49 7.34 -10.64
C GLY A 458 10.52 7.63 -9.51
N GLY A 459 10.83 8.59 -8.65
CA GLY A 459 9.95 9.06 -7.58
C GLY A 459 10.29 10.48 -7.13
N ILE A 460 9.55 10.99 -6.16
CA ILE A 460 9.84 12.27 -5.51
C ILE A 460 10.17 11.99 -4.06
N TYR A 461 11.40 12.25 -3.66
CA TYR A 461 11.85 12.05 -2.29
C TYR A 461 11.96 13.39 -1.57
N ASP A 462 11.27 13.53 -0.44
CA ASP A 462 11.36 14.70 0.41
C ASP A 462 12.58 14.58 1.32
N ALA A 463 13.62 15.35 1.01
CA ALA A 463 14.89 15.29 1.73
C ALA A 463 14.82 15.85 3.16
N SER A 464 13.75 16.58 3.49
CA SER A 464 13.54 17.14 4.83
C SER A 464 12.81 16.17 5.74
N THR A 465 11.79 15.47 5.23
CA THR A 465 10.98 14.50 6.02
C THR A 465 11.45 13.06 5.88
N GLY A 466 12.23 12.74 4.85
CA GLY A 466 12.65 11.38 4.52
C GLY A 466 11.57 10.52 3.86
N GLN A 467 10.45 11.12 3.45
CA GLN A 467 9.33 10.41 2.84
C GLN A 467 9.40 10.42 1.31
N TRP A 468 8.88 9.35 0.70
CA TRP A 468 8.60 9.34 -0.74
C TRP A 468 7.24 9.96 -1.00
N VAL A 469 7.23 11.20 -1.53
CA VAL A 469 6.02 11.93 -1.93
C VAL A 469 5.45 11.40 -3.25
N ALA A 470 6.30 10.82 -4.08
CA ALA A 470 5.86 9.89 -5.10
C ALA A 470 6.72 8.65 -4.97
N GLY A 471 6.07 7.51 -4.70
CA GLY A 471 6.75 6.22 -4.63
C GLY A 471 7.48 5.92 -5.95
N ARG A 472 8.58 5.18 -5.86
CA ARG A 472 9.40 4.86 -7.02
C ARG A 472 8.61 3.99 -7.98
N THR A 473 8.67 4.36 -9.25
CA THR A 473 8.13 3.61 -10.38
C THR A 473 9.28 3.12 -11.24
N VAL A 474 9.10 1.95 -11.84
CA VAL A 474 10.12 1.32 -12.68
C VAL A 474 9.92 1.72 -14.12
N THR A 475 10.99 2.24 -14.75
CA THR A 475 11.07 2.47 -16.19
C THR A 475 12.28 1.72 -16.73
N SER A 476 12.09 0.94 -17.80
CA SER A 476 13.19 0.30 -18.50
C SER A 476 13.74 1.23 -19.57
N ILE A 477 15.02 1.60 -19.47
CA ILE A 477 15.73 2.42 -20.46
C ILE A 477 16.62 1.51 -21.31
N PRO A 478 16.32 1.32 -22.61
CA PRO A 478 17.19 0.56 -23.50
C PRO A 478 18.56 1.18 -23.63
N LEU A 479 19.59 0.37 -23.47
CA LEU A 479 20.97 0.78 -23.67
C LEU A 479 21.56 0.16 -24.94
N THR A 480 22.54 0.86 -25.50
CA THR A 480 23.36 0.43 -26.62
C THR A 480 24.83 0.66 -26.26
N GLN A 481 25.76 0.10 -27.04
CA GLN A 481 27.19 0.28 -26.77
C GLN A 481 27.62 1.75 -26.80
N THR A 482 26.88 2.61 -27.50
CA THR A 482 27.17 4.04 -27.67
C THR A 482 26.23 4.95 -26.86
N SER A 483 25.38 4.40 -25.99
CA SER A 483 24.53 5.21 -25.12
C SER A 483 25.41 6.14 -24.27
N ALA A 484 25.01 7.41 -24.15
CA ALA A 484 25.76 8.39 -23.37
C ALA A 484 25.38 8.29 -21.88
N LEU A 485 26.24 8.79 -20.98
CA LEU A 485 25.92 8.90 -19.56
C LEU A 485 24.60 9.65 -19.31
N SER A 486 24.34 10.70 -20.10
CA SER A 486 23.10 11.48 -20.02
C SER A 486 21.83 10.65 -20.22
N THR A 487 21.90 9.49 -20.89
CA THR A 487 20.78 8.56 -21.06
C THR A 487 20.26 8.02 -19.72
N ILE A 488 21.12 7.91 -18.70
CA ILE A 488 20.76 7.40 -17.37
C ILE A 488 20.83 8.47 -16.27
N GLU A 489 21.08 9.74 -16.60
CA GLU A 489 21.15 10.84 -15.61
C GLU A 489 20.22 12.01 -15.92
N THR A 490 19.73 12.10 -17.16
CA THR A 490 18.94 13.25 -17.62
C THR A 490 17.68 12.78 -18.35
N GLY A 491 16.60 13.55 -18.21
CA GLY A 491 15.32 13.24 -18.83
C GLY A 491 14.19 13.20 -17.81
N THR A 492 13.03 12.76 -18.26
CA THR A 492 11.84 12.64 -17.41
C THR A 492 11.85 11.32 -16.64
N GLY A 493 11.15 11.30 -15.50
CA GLY A 493 10.97 10.09 -14.71
C GLY A 493 12.15 9.70 -13.82
N PHE A 494 13.26 10.45 -13.79
CA PHE A 494 14.29 10.23 -12.78
C PHE A 494 13.81 10.68 -11.41
N THR A 495 14.36 10.06 -10.37
CA THR A 495 14.08 10.49 -9.00
C THR A 495 14.49 11.97 -8.83
N SER A 496 13.63 12.75 -8.19
CA SER A 496 13.88 14.16 -7.86
C SER A 496 13.72 14.41 -6.37
N LEU A 497 14.45 15.40 -5.85
CA LEU A 497 14.31 15.83 -4.46
C LEU A 497 13.26 16.93 -4.33
N LYS A 498 12.38 16.77 -3.36
CA LYS A 498 11.60 17.86 -2.75
C LYS A 498 12.34 18.29 -1.49
N ASN A 499 12.32 19.59 -1.20
CA ASN A 499 12.87 20.15 0.04
C ASN A 499 11.75 20.55 0.99
#